data_AF-A0A7J3WUF9-F1
#
_entry.id   AF-A0A7J3WUF9-F1
#
_cell.length_a   1.000
_cell.length_b   1.000
_cell.length_c   1.000
_cell.angle_alpha   90.00
_cell.angle_beta   90.00
_cell.angle_gamma   90.00
#
_symmetry.space_group_name_H-M   'P 1'
#
loop_
_entity.id
_entity.type
_entity.pdbx_description
1 polymer ?
#
loop_
_entity_poly.entity_id
_entity_poly.type
_entity_poly.pdbx_seq_one_letter_code
_entity_poly.pdbx_strand_id
1 'polypeptide(L)'
;MLRKWKEREYIPPKNMVKLFVKGSFELSKVMLKNFTKLKKVRQEKVVYRPPKRMYEIPEYKPEMKVVRSDEKYLRPTLFCNPYAKEIIALANHLGAFEKEPYEYANDVFEFVKRNVILQIAPIDGVVATLKRGYGSCIHKISLFIALCRAAGIKARYKLYALTVIDQWY
;
A
#
# COMPACT_ATOMS: atom_id res chain seq x y z
N MET A 1 20.30 14.40 1.08
CA MET A 1 19.41 13.20 1.14
C MET A 1 18.51 13.20 2.38
N LEU A 2 19.07 13.30 3.59
CA LEU A 2 18.32 13.33 4.86
C LEU A 2 17.29 14.47 5.00
N ARG A 3 17.63 15.69 4.53
CA ARG A 3 16.70 16.83 4.55
C ARG A 3 15.42 16.55 3.76
N LYS A 4 15.56 16.02 2.53
CA LYS A 4 14.45 15.59 1.67
C LYS A 4 13.62 14.48 2.33
N TRP A 5 14.23 13.55 3.06
CA TRP A 5 13.50 12.50 3.76
C TRP A 5 12.71 13.04 4.96
N LYS A 6 13.27 14.02 5.68
CA LYS A 6 12.59 14.71 6.77
C LYS A 6 11.41 15.54 6.25
N GLU A 7 11.64 16.35 5.20
CA GLU A 7 10.60 17.13 4.50
C GLU A 7 9.48 16.25 3.91
N ARG A 8 9.84 15.03 3.49
CA ARG A 8 8.89 14.05 2.96
C ARG A 8 8.28 13.11 4.00
N GLU A 9 8.62 13.29 5.28
CA GLU A 9 8.09 12.51 6.41
C GLU A 9 8.34 10.99 6.27
N TYR A 10 9.48 10.62 5.67
CA TYR A 10 9.88 9.21 5.54
C TYR A 10 10.61 8.69 6.77
N ILE A 11 10.96 9.56 7.71
CA ILE A 11 11.63 9.18 8.95
C ILE A 11 10.57 8.65 9.93
N PRO A 12 10.66 7.39 10.37
CA PRO A 12 9.71 6.85 11.34
C PRO A 12 9.81 7.61 12.68
N PRO A 13 8.70 7.73 13.44
CA PRO A 13 8.73 8.32 14.77
C PRO A 13 9.69 7.57 15.71
N LYS A 14 10.34 8.29 16.63
CA LYS A 14 11.31 7.70 17.58
C LYS A 14 10.71 6.54 18.39
N ASN A 15 9.46 6.66 18.84
CA ASN A 15 8.76 5.63 19.61
C ASN A 15 8.61 4.33 18.79
N MET A 16 8.27 4.48 17.51
CA MET A 16 8.13 3.35 16.58
C MET A 16 9.48 2.63 16.38
N VAL A 17 10.57 3.39 16.20
CA VAL A 17 11.92 2.82 16.09
C VAL A 17 12.30 2.07 17.36
N LYS A 18 12.07 2.66 18.54
CA LYS A 18 12.36 2.04 19.84
C LYS A 18 11.58 0.73 20.02
N LEU A 19 10.30 0.71 19.66
CA LEU A 19 9.46 -0.49 19.71
C LEU A 19 10.00 -1.58 18.77
N PHE A 20 10.33 -1.23 17.52
CA PHE A 20 10.87 -2.20 16.57
C PHE A 20 12.20 -2.79 17.03
N VAL A 21 13.09 -1.98 17.60
CA VAL A 21 14.37 -2.47 18.16
C VAL A 21 14.13 -3.44 19.31
N LYS A 22 13.26 -3.08 20.27
CA LYS A 22 12.93 -3.95 21.41
C LYS A 22 12.25 -5.25 20.96
N GLY A 23 11.28 -5.16 20.06
CA GLY A 23 10.58 -6.31 19.49
C GLY A 23 11.52 -7.24 18.71
N SER A 24 12.44 -6.66 17.92
CA SER A 24 13.45 -7.43 17.19
C SER A 24 14.41 -8.16 18.12
N PHE A 25 14.81 -7.53 19.23
CA PHE A 25 15.68 -8.14 20.22
C PHE A 25 15.00 -9.34 20.91
N GLU A 26 13.75 -9.19 21.37
CA GLU A 26 13.01 -10.29 21.98
C GLU A 26 12.72 -11.41 20.98
N LEU A 27 12.34 -11.08 19.74
CA LEU A 27 12.14 -12.07 18.69
C LEU A 27 13.43 -12.84 18.38
N SER A 28 14.58 -12.15 18.35
CA SER A 28 15.89 -12.77 18.15
C SER A 28 16.22 -13.79 19.24
N LYS A 29 15.93 -13.47 20.51
CA LYS A 29 16.09 -14.44 21.61
C LYS A 29 15.21 -15.68 21.42
N VAL A 30 13.94 -15.48 21.02
CA VAL A 30 13.01 -16.60 20.76
C VAL A 30 13.50 -17.47 19.60
N MET A 31 13.98 -16.85 18.52
CA MET A 31 14.50 -17.59 17.37
C MET A 31 15.75 -18.40 17.73
N LEU A 32 16.68 -17.83 18.49
CA LEU A 32 17.89 -18.53 18.96
C LEU A 32 17.52 -19.71 19.87
N LYS A 33 16.59 -19.53 20.81
CA LYS A 33 16.14 -20.60 21.72
C LYS A 33 15.37 -21.72 21.01
N ASN A 34 14.75 -21.46 19.86
CA ASN A 34 13.88 -22.40 19.14
C ASN A 34 14.41 -22.77 17.75
N PHE A 35 15.71 -22.62 17.50
CA PHE A 35 16.32 -22.76 16.17
C PHE A 35 15.96 -24.09 15.47
N THR A 36 16.06 -25.22 16.17
CA THR A 36 15.77 -26.55 15.61
C THR A 36 14.31 -26.71 15.17
N LYS A 37 13.37 -26.13 15.93
CA LYS A 37 11.93 -26.15 15.58
C LYS A 37 11.65 -25.29 14.35
N LEU A 38 12.27 -24.12 14.26
CA LEU A 38 12.15 -23.23 13.10
C LEU A 38 12.67 -23.89 11.81
N LYS A 39 13.75 -24.67 11.90
CA LYS A 39 14.28 -25.44 10.76
C LYS A 39 13.27 -26.45 10.22
N LYS A 40 12.49 -27.10 11.11
CA LYS A 40 11.43 -28.06 10.73
C LYS A 40 10.24 -27.36 10.06
N VAL A 41 9.75 -26.25 10.62
CA VAL A 41 8.63 -25.48 10.04
C VAL A 41 8.94 -25.00 8.61
N ARG A 42 10.22 -24.68 8.33
CA ARG A 42 10.65 -24.23 6.99
C ARG A 42 10.60 -25.34 5.92
N GLN A 43 10.49 -26.61 6.30
CA GLN A 43 10.46 -27.75 5.40
C GLN A 43 9.06 -28.05 4.87
N GLU A 44 8.00 -27.72 5.62
CA GLU A 44 6.62 -27.89 5.15
C GLU A 44 6.26 -26.76 4.18
N LYS A 45 6.36 -27.05 2.88
CA LYS A 45 5.93 -26.13 1.82
C LYS A 45 4.58 -26.56 1.27
N VAL A 46 3.51 -26.03 1.85
CA VAL A 46 2.20 -26.06 1.17
C VAL A 46 2.25 -25.05 0.03
N VAL A 47 2.15 -25.52 -1.22
CA VAL A 47 2.15 -24.64 -2.39
C VAL A 47 0.78 -23.98 -2.51
N TYR A 48 0.67 -22.77 -1.97
CA TYR A 48 -0.52 -21.95 -2.17
C TYR A 48 -0.49 -21.29 -3.56
N ARG A 49 -1.54 -21.52 -4.36
CA ARG A 49 -1.76 -20.81 -5.61
C ARG A 49 -2.81 -19.73 -5.37
N PRO A 50 -2.47 -18.44 -5.47
CA PRO A 50 -3.45 -17.39 -5.30
C PRO A 50 -4.51 -17.45 -6.40
N PRO A 51 -5.74 -17.02 -6.10
CA PRO A 51 -6.79 -16.86 -7.11
C PRO A 51 -6.33 -15.90 -8.21
N LYS A 52 -6.86 -16.11 -9.42
CA LYS A 52 -6.63 -15.19 -10.55
C LYS A 52 -7.25 -13.83 -10.23
N ARG A 53 -6.64 -12.77 -10.75
CA ARG A 53 -7.15 -11.40 -10.67
C ARG A 53 -8.55 -11.33 -11.31
N MET A 54 -9.47 -10.63 -10.67
CA MET A 54 -10.90 -10.56 -11.05
C MET A 54 -11.25 -9.40 -11.99
N TYR A 55 -10.25 -8.71 -12.52
CA TYR A 55 -10.41 -7.51 -13.34
C TYR A 55 -9.32 -7.43 -14.40
N GLU A 56 -9.56 -6.61 -15.41
CA GLU A 56 -8.56 -6.24 -16.41
C GLU A 56 -7.96 -4.88 -16.07
N ILE A 57 -6.71 -4.67 -16.48
CA ILE A 57 -6.05 -3.37 -16.33
C ILE A 57 -6.25 -2.65 -17.66
N PRO A 58 -6.95 -1.49 -17.67
CA PRO A 58 -7.13 -0.72 -18.89
C PRO A 58 -5.78 -0.33 -19.51
N GLU A 59 -5.75 -0.26 -20.83
CA GLU A 59 -4.57 0.21 -21.55
C GLU A 59 -4.37 1.71 -21.30
N TYR A 60 -3.12 2.11 -21.06
CA TYR A 60 -2.77 3.52 -20.90
C TYR A 60 -2.73 4.20 -22.25
N LYS A 61 -3.40 5.35 -22.36
CA LYS A 61 -3.34 6.23 -23.52
C LYS A 61 -2.73 7.59 -23.14
N PRO A 62 -1.87 8.20 -23.98
CA PRO A 62 -1.20 9.47 -23.67
C PRO A 62 -2.12 10.63 -23.31
N GLU A 63 -3.34 10.66 -23.84
CA GLU A 63 -4.38 11.67 -23.60
C GLU A 63 -5.04 11.57 -22.23
N MET A 64 -4.84 10.48 -21.49
CA MET A 64 -5.42 10.28 -20.17
C MET A 64 -4.88 11.31 -19.18
N LYS A 65 -5.80 11.98 -18.49
CA LYS A 65 -5.48 13.07 -17.56
C LYS A 65 -4.86 12.52 -16.27
N VAL A 66 -3.98 13.30 -15.65
CA VAL A 66 -3.39 13.00 -14.34
C VAL A 66 -2.96 14.28 -13.64
N VAL A 67 -3.20 14.40 -12.33
CA VAL A 67 -2.67 15.51 -11.53
C VAL A 67 -1.26 15.18 -11.06
N ARG A 68 -0.27 15.94 -11.55
CA ARG A 68 1.12 15.88 -11.08
C ARG A 68 1.37 17.03 -10.12
N SER A 69 1.67 16.73 -8.88
CA SER A 69 1.88 17.72 -7.82
C SER A 69 2.85 17.17 -6.77
N ASP A 70 3.77 18.02 -6.30
CA ASP A 70 4.63 17.68 -5.15
C ASP A 70 4.00 18.09 -3.81
N GLU A 71 2.74 18.53 -3.83
CA GLU A 71 2.00 18.87 -2.62
C GLU A 71 1.80 17.64 -1.72
N LYS A 72 1.84 17.87 -0.41
CA LYS A 72 1.52 16.85 0.59
C LYS A 72 0.14 16.25 0.30
N TYR A 73 0.06 14.92 0.36
CA TYR A 73 -1.12 14.10 0.05
C TYR A 73 -1.53 13.99 -1.42
N LEU A 74 -0.87 14.69 -2.36
CA LEU A 74 -0.98 14.47 -3.81
C LEU A 74 0.26 13.80 -4.39
N ARG A 75 1.43 14.10 -3.82
CA ARG A 75 2.71 13.56 -4.29
C ARG A 75 2.84 12.03 -4.14
N PRO A 76 3.67 11.38 -4.97
CA PRO A 76 4.08 10.00 -4.76
C PRO A 76 4.77 9.80 -3.41
N THR A 77 4.54 8.62 -2.81
CA THR A 77 5.25 8.16 -1.62
C THR A 77 5.85 6.79 -1.86
N LEU A 78 6.68 6.30 -0.93
CA LEU A 78 7.20 4.93 -0.99
C LEU A 78 6.03 3.95 -1.19
N PHE A 79 6.18 3.05 -2.16
CA PHE A 79 5.19 2.06 -2.58
C PHE A 79 3.87 2.58 -3.18
N CYS A 80 3.62 3.89 -3.21
CA CYS A 80 2.38 4.48 -3.73
C CYS A 80 2.74 5.56 -4.77
N ASN A 81 2.77 5.14 -6.04
CA ASN A 81 3.07 5.99 -7.19
C ASN A 81 1.80 6.23 -8.02
N PRO A 82 1.16 7.42 -7.93
CA PRO A 82 -0.01 7.76 -8.73
C PRO A 82 0.30 8.01 -10.21
N TYR A 83 1.59 8.14 -10.59
CA TYR A 83 2.00 8.48 -11.96
C TYR A 83 2.34 7.27 -12.82
N ALA A 84 2.17 6.06 -12.29
CA ALA A 84 2.35 4.84 -13.07
C ALA A 84 1.24 4.72 -14.12
N LYS A 85 1.59 4.27 -15.33
CA LYS A 85 0.67 4.16 -16.47
C LYS A 85 -0.58 3.36 -16.13
N GLU A 86 -0.41 2.24 -15.43
CA GLU A 86 -1.51 1.36 -15.01
C GLU A 86 -2.46 2.03 -14.00
N ILE A 87 -1.93 2.92 -13.15
CA ILE A 87 -2.74 3.66 -12.18
C ILE A 87 -3.51 4.79 -12.88
N ILE A 88 -2.85 5.51 -13.79
CA ILE A 88 -3.51 6.56 -14.58
C ILE A 88 -4.63 5.97 -15.44
N ALA A 89 -4.38 4.84 -16.10
CA ALA A 89 -5.35 4.16 -16.94
C ALA A 89 -6.58 3.71 -16.14
N LEU A 90 -6.35 3.06 -14.99
CA LEU A 90 -7.43 2.65 -14.12
C LEU A 90 -8.18 3.83 -13.51
N ALA A 91 -7.49 4.90 -13.11
CA ALA A 91 -8.13 6.11 -12.58
C ALA A 91 -9.08 6.74 -13.61
N ASN A 92 -8.64 6.94 -14.85
CA ASN A 92 -9.48 7.48 -15.91
C ASN A 92 -10.65 6.54 -16.22
N HIS A 93 -10.41 5.22 -16.30
CA HIS A 93 -11.46 4.22 -16.52
C HIS A 93 -12.54 4.21 -15.42
N LEU A 94 -12.18 4.52 -14.17
CA LEU A 94 -13.13 4.62 -13.05
C LEU A 94 -13.88 5.98 -13.01
N GLY A 95 -13.56 6.92 -13.91
CA GLY A 95 -14.22 8.22 -14.03
C GLY A 95 -13.46 9.39 -13.41
N ALA A 96 -12.14 9.30 -13.24
CA ALA A 96 -11.33 10.45 -12.82
C ALA A 96 -11.53 11.62 -13.81
N PHE A 97 -11.69 12.84 -13.28
CA PHE A 97 -11.95 14.07 -14.07
C PHE A 97 -13.30 14.15 -14.78
N GLU A 98 -14.17 13.16 -14.60
CA GLU A 98 -15.52 13.13 -15.16
C GLU A 98 -16.59 13.15 -14.06
N LYS A 99 -16.35 12.41 -12.97
CA LYS A 99 -17.23 12.33 -11.81
C LYS A 99 -16.91 13.35 -10.73
N GLU A 100 -17.90 13.63 -9.88
CA GLU A 100 -17.70 14.41 -8.66
C GLU A 100 -16.70 13.72 -7.71
N PRO A 101 -15.87 14.47 -6.96
CA PRO A 101 -14.76 13.89 -6.19
C PRO A 101 -15.17 12.79 -5.21
N TYR A 102 -16.32 12.96 -4.53
CA TYR A 102 -16.82 11.96 -3.58
C TYR A 102 -17.27 10.68 -4.29
N GLU A 103 -18.01 10.82 -5.39
CA GLU A 103 -18.51 9.70 -6.18
C GLU A 103 -17.35 8.87 -6.75
N TYR A 104 -16.37 9.54 -7.37
CA TYR A 104 -15.15 8.87 -7.85
C TYR A 104 -14.41 8.15 -6.71
N ALA A 105 -14.22 8.80 -5.57
CA ALA A 105 -13.55 8.17 -4.44
C ALA A 105 -14.33 6.94 -3.92
N ASN A 106 -15.67 6.99 -3.90
CA ASN A 106 -16.50 5.85 -3.54
C ASN A 106 -16.36 4.69 -4.54
N ASP A 107 -16.32 4.97 -5.83
CA ASP A 107 -16.14 3.93 -6.86
C ASP A 107 -14.76 3.30 -6.81
N VAL A 108 -13.72 4.10 -6.55
CA VAL A 108 -12.36 3.58 -6.28
C VAL A 108 -12.37 2.69 -5.04
N PHE A 109 -13.07 3.10 -3.98
CA PHE A 109 -13.21 2.30 -2.77
C PHE A 109 -13.91 0.95 -3.06
N GLU A 110 -15.04 0.97 -3.75
CA GLU A 110 -15.76 -0.26 -4.13
C GLU A 110 -14.91 -1.15 -5.04
N PHE A 111 -14.22 -0.57 -6.04
CA PHE A 111 -13.29 -1.29 -6.89
C PHE A 111 -12.25 -2.03 -6.05
N VAL A 112 -11.50 -1.31 -5.20
CA VAL A 112 -10.44 -1.92 -4.39
C VAL A 112 -11.01 -2.94 -3.41
N LYS A 113 -12.16 -2.66 -2.79
CA LYS A 113 -12.81 -3.54 -1.82
C LYS A 113 -13.20 -4.88 -2.47
N ARG A 114 -13.86 -4.83 -3.63
CA ARG A 114 -14.45 -5.99 -4.31
C ARG A 114 -13.46 -6.76 -5.19
N ASN A 115 -12.47 -6.09 -5.77
CA ASN A 115 -11.61 -6.68 -6.80
C ASN A 115 -10.21 -7.08 -6.33
N VAL A 116 -9.70 -6.46 -5.25
CA VAL A 116 -8.37 -6.80 -4.70
C VAL A 116 -8.52 -7.74 -3.52
N ILE A 117 -8.00 -8.95 -3.64
CA ILE A 117 -8.18 -10.00 -2.63
C ILE A 117 -7.29 -9.72 -1.42
N LEU A 118 -7.86 -9.86 -0.22
CA LEU A 118 -7.10 -9.68 1.02
C LEU A 118 -6.20 -10.90 1.24
N GLN A 119 -4.89 -10.70 1.18
CA GLN A 119 -3.91 -11.75 1.41
C GLN A 119 -2.63 -11.15 2.01
N ILE A 120 -2.07 -11.79 3.04
CA ILE A 120 -0.77 -11.37 3.58
C ILE A 120 0.32 -11.63 2.53
N ALA A 121 0.98 -10.56 2.12
CA ALA A 121 2.04 -10.57 1.12
C ALA A 121 3.16 -9.60 1.57
N PRO A 122 4.42 -9.82 1.12
CA PRO A 122 5.50 -8.85 1.31
C PRO A 122 5.09 -7.47 0.78
N ILE A 123 5.44 -6.40 1.51
CA ILE A 123 5.10 -5.03 1.13
C ILE A 123 5.83 -4.67 -0.17
N ASP A 124 5.07 -4.25 -1.18
CA ASP A 124 5.58 -3.80 -2.47
C ASP A 124 4.78 -2.62 -3.04
N GLY A 125 5.09 -2.22 -4.28
CA GLY A 125 4.47 -1.07 -4.94
C GLY A 125 3.06 -1.32 -5.47
N VAL A 126 2.27 -0.25 -5.57
CA VAL A 126 0.89 -0.27 -6.07
C VAL A 126 0.70 -0.94 -7.44
N VAL A 127 1.68 -0.82 -8.36
CA VAL A 127 1.61 -1.48 -9.67
C VAL A 127 1.72 -3.01 -9.53
N ALA A 128 2.61 -3.50 -8.67
CA ALA A 128 2.75 -4.93 -8.41
C ALA A 128 1.47 -5.49 -7.76
N THR A 129 0.92 -4.74 -6.79
CA THR A 129 -0.39 -5.04 -6.19
C THR A 129 -1.50 -5.13 -7.24
N LEU A 130 -1.61 -4.14 -8.13
CA LEU A 130 -2.64 -4.09 -9.17
C LEU A 130 -2.49 -5.24 -10.18
N LYS A 131 -1.27 -5.51 -10.65
CA LYS A 131 -1.01 -6.62 -11.58
C LYS A 131 -1.38 -7.97 -10.99
N ARG A 132 -1.06 -8.16 -9.72
CA ARG A 132 -1.25 -9.40 -8.98
C ARG A 132 -2.69 -9.63 -8.49
N GLY A 133 -3.43 -8.56 -8.21
CA GLY A 133 -4.84 -8.64 -7.80
C GLY A 133 -5.09 -8.99 -6.34
N TYR A 134 -4.06 -9.06 -5.51
CA TYR A 134 -4.19 -9.35 -4.07
C TYR A 134 -3.12 -8.66 -3.24
N GLY A 135 -3.39 -8.48 -1.95
CA GLY A 135 -2.43 -7.95 -0.98
C GLY A 135 -3.06 -7.69 0.38
N SER A 136 -2.23 -7.29 1.34
CA SER A 136 -2.68 -6.95 2.68
C SER A 136 -3.50 -5.66 2.70
N CYS A 137 -4.03 -5.29 3.88
CA CYS A 137 -4.72 -4.02 4.08
C CYS A 137 -3.90 -2.81 3.62
N ILE A 138 -2.57 -2.82 3.82
CA ILE A 138 -1.68 -1.75 3.36
C ILE A 138 -1.64 -1.65 1.84
N HIS A 139 -1.60 -2.78 1.12
CA HIS A 139 -1.60 -2.79 -0.34
C HIS A 139 -2.92 -2.22 -0.90
N LYS A 140 -4.06 -2.66 -0.35
CA LYS A 140 -5.39 -2.15 -0.72
C LYS A 140 -5.49 -0.64 -0.50
N ILE A 141 -5.11 -0.15 0.68
CA ILE A 141 -5.12 1.28 1.00
C ILE A 141 -4.15 2.06 0.09
N SER A 142 -2.97 1.51 -0.20
CA SER A 142 -1.99 2.14 -1.10
C SER A 142 -2.55 2.34 -2.50
N LEU A 143 -3.27 1.33 -3.03
CA LEU A 143 -3.89 1.40 -4.34
C LEU A 143 -5.03 2.43 -4.37
N PHE A 144 -5.90 2.42 -3.36
CA PHE A 144 -6.95 3.42 -3.18
C PHE A 144 -6.35 4.85 -3.19
N ILE A 145 -5.32 5.08 -2.37
CA ILE A 145 -4.64 6.38 -2.28
C ILE A 145 -4.03 6.76 -3.64
N ALA A 146 -3.37 5.84 -4.34
CA ALA A 146 -2.75 6.14 -5.64
C ALA A 146 -3.79 6.57 -6.69
N LEU A 147 -4.95 5.88 -6.74
CA LEU A 147 -6.05 6.20 -7.64
C LEU A 147 -6.70 7.55 -7.30
N CYS A 148 -6.91 7.84 -6.01
CA CYS A 148 -7.40 9.15 -5.56
C CYS A 148 -6.42 10.29 -5.93
N ARG A 149 -5.12 10.10 -5.68
CA ARG A 149 -4.09 11.10 -5.99
C ARG A 149 -3.95 11.35 -7.48
N ALA A 150 -4.07 10.31 -8.32
CA ALA A 150 -4.04 10.46 -9.77
C ALA A 150 -5.14 11.39 -10.27
N ALA A 151 -6.31 11.36 -9.63
CA ALA A 151 -7.46 12.24 -9.90
C ALA A 151 -7.40 13.61 -9.19
N GLY A 152 -6.31 13.93 -8.48
CA GLY A 152 -6.18 15.21 -7.75
C GLY A 152 -6.84 15.24 -6.37
N ILE A 153 -7.30 14.09 -5.85
CA ILE A 153 -7.90 14.01 -4.51
C ILE A 153 -6.80 13.76 -3.48
N LYS A 154 -6.70 14.65 -2.49
CA LYS A 154 -5.75 14.53 -1.38
C LYS A 154 -6.09 13.31 -0.53
N ALA A 155 -5.20 12.32 -0.52
CA ALA A 155 -5.39 11.08 0.21
C ALA A 155 -4.16 10.72 1.08
N ARG A 156 -4.40 10.17 2.27
CA ARG A 156 -3.36 9.82 3.25
C ARG A 156 -3.64 8.48 3.92
N TYR A 157 -2.58 7.84 4.40
CA TYR A 157 -2.72 6.70 5.30
C TYR A 157 -3.23 7.15 6.67
N LYS A 158 -4.16 6.39 7.24
CA LYS A 158 -4.56 6.50 8.64
C LYS A 158 -4.43 5.12 9.28
N LEU A 159 -3.34 4.89 10.00
CA LEU A 159 -3.02 3.60 10.62
C LEU A 159 -3.28 3.68 12.12
N TYR A 160 -4.35 3.03 12.59
CA TYR A 160 -4.72 3.05 14.01
C TYR A 160 -3.91 2.06 14.86
N ALA A 161 -3.46 0.94 14.30
CA ALA A 161 -2.68 -0.05 15.08
C ALA A 161 -1.37 0.52 15.64
N LEU A 162 -0.79 1.52 14.98
CA LEU A 162 0.41 2.22 15.46
C LEU A 162 0.10 3.24 16.57
N THR A 163 -1.11 3.81 16.58
CA THR A 163 -1.55 4.75 17.62
C THR A 163 -2.08 4.03 18.86
N VAL A 164 -2.61 2.82 18.71
CA VAL A 164 -3.04 1.97 19.84
C VAL A 164 -1.86 1.62 20.75
N ILE A 165 -0.64 1.50 20.21
CA ILE A 165 0.57 1.25 21.01
C ILE A 165 0.86 2.41 21.98
N ASP A 166 0.60 3.66 21.60
CA ASP A 166 0.77 4.81 22.51
C ASP A 166 -0.30 4.85 23.62
N GLN A 167 -1.45 4.19 23.44
CA GLN A 167 -2.51 4.11 24.47
C GLN A 167 -2.32 2.92 25.44
N TRP A 168 -1.38 2.03 25.17
CA TRP A 168 -1.09 0.84 25.99
C TRP A 168 0.10 1.06 26.94
N TYR A 169 0.64 2.27 26.96
CA TYR A 169 1.66 2.77 27.89
C TYR A 169 1.14 3.99 28.63
#